data_AF-A0A8J7KQ08-F1
#
_entry.id   AF-A0A8J7KQ08-F1
#
_cell.length_a   1.000
_cell.length_b   1.000
_cell.length_c   1.000
_cell.angle_alpha   90.00
_cell.angle_beta   90.00
_cell.angle_gamma   90.00
#
_symmetry.space_group_name_H-M   'P 1'
#
loop_
_entity.id
_entity.type
_entity.pdbx_description
1 polymer ?
#
loop_
_entity_poly.entity_id
_entity_poly.type
_entity_poly.pdbx_seq_one_letter_code
_entity_poly.pdbx_strand_id
1 'polypeptide(L)'
;MTLSTETPQGERAARATAAARATRAAGDGRAPHGLWGPLTPAALHHVQRGAGNAAAMRLAAGHTPAPGSQARTSAQRATAPAAVQRAKAPADAAVQRAPATVGYEPGEKAASLRSPGHVERVPDGILLYGFPVNKQFIKPEHRAALRAMVGDFGLADPATVTPLKLVVGFSDDVRRTGGNVALREDRADAVSSMLGAFGAVPEVLGRDVGAPSGQFLADNTSRAGRERNRAVLLTFDARFPEPPDRPTPPPTPAATKKWTIRTALSAATPKPGIGVSGTLFVLKDVARGERKLLLFAAVGLGVSAGLPVSFGLSDTEFETPTRVGFKDFDGPGAISQVDAGPGSAVCRLFLPADTIPKPVDASGVNLQLSVGASEMVGEFTVEP
;
A
#
# COMPACT_ATOMS: atom_id res chain seq x y z
N MET A 1 -29.11 79.83 33.27
CA MET A 1 -29.43 79.20 31.98
C MET A 1 -29.47 77.69 32.18
N THR A 2 -30.67 77.14 32.40
CA THR A 2 -31.33 76.07 31.59
C THR A 2 -30.42 75.22 30.69
N LEU A 3 -30.53 73.90 30.51
CA LEU A 3 -31.56 72.85 30.74
C LEU A 3 -30.83 71.48 30.60
N SER A 4 -31.10 70.49 31.45
CA SER A 4 -31.82 69.22 31.20
C SER A 4 -31.83 68.65 29.77
N THR A 5 -31.45 67.37 29.62
CA THR A 5 -32.18 66.27 28.93
C THR A 5 -31.47 64.94 29.26
N GLU A 6 -32.08 64.08 30.07
CA GLU A 6 -32.99 62.98 29.70
C GLU A 6 -32.32 61.73 29.10
N THR A 7 -32.44 60.64 29.85
CA THR A 7 -32.07 59.26 29.54
C THR A 7 -33.26 58.55 28.91
N PRO A 8 -33.12 57.75 27.84
CA PRO A 8 -34.19 56.89 27.37
C PRO A 8 -34.24 55.60 28.20
N GLN A 9 -35.32 55.42 28.93
CA GLN A 9 -35.83 54.12 29.37
C GLN A 9 -36.46 53.41 28.17
N GLY A 10 -35.89 52.28 27.76
CA GLY A 10 -36.49 51.38 26.77
C GLY A 10 -35.74 50.06 26.72
N GLU A 11 -36.48 48.95 26.80
CA GLU A 11 -36.02 47.57 26.55
C GLU A 11 -35.24 46.84 27.66
N ARG A 12 -35.83 46.81 28.86
CA ARG A 12 -35.79 45.60 29.71
C ARG A 12 -37.09 44.81 29.53
N ALA A 13 -37.22 44.05 28.44
CA ALA A 13 -38.33 43.12 28.25
C ALA A 13 -38.09 42.06 27.15
N ALA A 14 -36.92 41.42 27.10
CA ALA A 14 -36.75 40.15 26.37
C ALA A 14 -35.38 39.53 26.69
N ARG A 15 -35.39 38.40 27.43
CA ARG A 15 -34.32 37.37 27.61
C ARG A 15 -34.14 36.89 29.05
N ALA A 16 -35.26 36.63 29.75
CA ALA A 16 -35.23 35.92 31.02
C ALA A 16 -36.47 35.02 31.18
N THR A 17 -36.81 34.19 30.18
CA THR A 17 -37.85 33.15 30.35
C THR A 17 -37.72 32.05 29.27
N ALA A 18 -36.69 31.19 29.37
CA ALA A 18 -36.66 29.91 28.63
C ALA A 18 -35.80 28.85 29.33
N ALA A 19 -35.71 28.91 30.66
CA ALA A 19 -35.03 27.93 31.50
C ALA A 19 -36.00 27.41 32.58
N ALA A 20 -37.10 26.77 32.14
CA ALA A 20 -37.97 25.94 32.98
C ALA A 20 -39.15 25.39 32.14
N ARG A 21 -38.90 24.48 31.19
CA ARG A 21 -39.92 23.61 30.58
C ARG A 21 -39.29 22.58 29.63
N ALA A 22 -38.54 21.62 30.18
CA ALA A 22 -38.23 20.36 29.48
C ALA A 22 -37.76 19.27 30.48
N THR A 23 -38.48 19.11 31.60
CA THR A 23 -38.35 17.93 32.47
C THR A 23 -39.76 17.41 32.74
N ARG A 24 -40.28 16.62 31.80
CA ARG A 24 -41.34 15.60 31.97
C ARG A 24 -41.75 15.06 30.58
N ALA A 25 -41.08 14.00 30.14
CA ALA A 25 -41.61 12.94 29.26
C ALA A 25 -40.45 12.06 28.77
N ALA A 26 -40.09 11.03 29.53
CA ALA A 26 -39.37 9.84 29.04
C ALA A 26 -39.28 8.80 30.18
N GLY A 27 -40.44 8.29 30.57
CA GLY A 27 -40.55 6.97 31.18
C GLY A 27 -41.33 6.12 30.18
N ASP A 28 -40.61 5.31 29.40
CA ASP A 28 -41.02 3.97 28.97
C ASP A 28 -39.95 3.37 28.04
N GLY A 29 -39.60 2.12 28.31
CA GLY A 29 -38.47 1.43 27.72
C GLY A 29 -38.64 1.02 26.26
N ARG A 30 -37.56 1.15 25.50
CA ARG A 30 -37.09 0.19 24.48
C ARG A 30 -35.75 0.66 23.93
N ALA A 31 -34.74 -0.20 23.99
CA ALA A 31 -33.47 0.05 23.31
C ALA A 31 -33.69 0.07 21.78
N PRO A 32 -33.09 1.02 21.02
CA PRO A 32 -33.18 1.01 19.57
C PRO A 32 -32.30 -0.11 19.00
N HIS A 33 -32.93 -1.24 18.66
CA HIS A 33 -32.40 -2.15 17.66
C HIS A 33 -32.67 -1.53 16.28
N GLY A 34 -31.62 -1.19 15.53
CA GLY A 34 -31.74 -0.95 14.10
C GLY A 34 -30.81 0.14 13.56
N LEU A 35 -29.58 -0.24 13.19
CA LEU A 35 -28.79 0.52 12.22
C LEU A 35 -27.85 -0.38 11.41
N TRP A 36 -28.33 -1.55 11.03
CA TRP A 36 -27.68 -2.44 10.07
C TRP A 36 -28.74 -2.88 9.05
N GLY A 37 -28.69 -2.30 7.84
CA GLY A 37 -29.30 -2.96 6.69
C GLY A 37 -28.51 -4.25 6.39
N PRO A 38 -29.16 -5.34 5.95
CA PRO A 38 -28.44 -6.55 5.57
C PRO A 38 -27.47 -6.24 4.43
N LEU A 39 -26.24 -6.75 4.54
CA LEU A 39 -25.30 -6.77 3.42
C LEU A 39 -25.98 -7.47 2.24
N THR A 40 -25.98 -6.82 1.08
CA THR A 40 -26.63 -7.39 -0.11
C THR A 40 -25.86 -8.65 -0.56
N PRO A 41 -26.56 -9.64 -1.16
CA PRO A 41 -25.92 -10.82 -1.73
C PRO A 41 -24.76 -10.50 -2.70
N ALA A 42 -24.80 -9.32 -3.35
CA ALA A 42 -23.75 -8.83 -4.24
C ALA A 42 -22.42 -8.53 -3.52
N ALA A 43 -22.48 -7.93 -2.32
CA ALA A 43 -21.29 -7.67 -1.51
C ALA A 43 -20.65 -9.00 -1.02
N LEU A 44 -21.50 -9.98 -0.67
CA LEU A 44 -21.06 -11.32 -0.26
C LEU A 44 -20.34 -12.07 -1.40
N HIS A 45 -20.88 -11.99 -2.63
CA HIS A 45 -20.27 -12.59 -3.82
C HIS A 45 -18.93 -11.95 -4.21
N HIS A 46 -18.70 -10.68 -3.88
CA HIS A 46 -17.45 -9.99 -4.18
C HIS A 46 -16.32 -10.40 -3.23
N VAL A 47 -16.64 -10.59 -1.94
CA VAL A 47 -15.72 -11.09 -0.90
C VAL A 47 -15.33 -12.55 -1.17
N GLN A 48 -16.30 -13.41 -1.52
CA GLN A 48 -16.03 -14.81 -1.88
C GLN A 48 -15.13 -14.95 -3.12
N ARG A 49 -15.33 -14.12 -4.16
CA ARG A 49 -14.45 -14.09 -5.34
C ARG A 49 -13.05 -13.57 -5.01
N GLY A 50 -12.93 -12.57 -4.13
CA GLY A 50 -11.64 -12.06 -3.68
C GLY A 50 -10.79 -13.11 -2.95
N ALA A 51 -11.40 -13.85 -2.01
CA ALA A 51 -10.72 -14.92 -1.27
C ALA A 51 -10.33 -16.11 -2.17
N GLY A 52 -11.20 -16.49 -3.12
CA GLY A 52 -10.91 -17.55 -4.08
C GLY A 52 -9.74 -17.22 -5.03
N ASN A 53 -9.66 -15.97 -5.51
CA ASN A 53 -8.61 -15.53 -6.43
C ASN A 53 -7.24 -15.41 -5.74
N ALA A 54 -7.20 -14.96 -4.48
CA ALA A 54 -5.97 -14.89 -3.69
C ALA A 54 -5.36 -16.28 -3.43
N ALA A 55 -6.19 -17.29 -3.18
CA ALA A 55 -5.75 -18.68 -3.00
C ALA A 55 -5.30 -19.34 -4.33
N ALA A 56 -5.99 -19.04 -5.45
CA ALA A 56 -5.66 -19.57 -6.77
C ALA A 56 -4.32 -19.03 -7.33
N MET A 57 -3.96 -17.77 -7.04
CA MET A 57 -2.69 -17.19 -7.51
C MET A 57 -1.44 -17.84 -6.90
N ARG A 58 -1.54 -18.53 -5.74
CA ARG A 58 -0.40 -19.25 -5.14
C ARG A 58 -0.22 -20.68 -5.66
N LEU A 59 -1.23 -21.27 -6.30
CA LEU A 59 -1.19 -22.64 -6.83
C LEU A 59 -0.73 -22.75 -8.30
N ALA A 60 -0.59 -21.64 -9.02
CA ALA A 60 -0.21 -21.62 -10.44
C ALA A 60 1.30 -21.45 -10.72
N ALA A 61 2.17 -21.60 -9.71
CA ALA A 61 3.62 -21.53 -9.86
C ALA A 61 4.22 -22.89 -10.26
N GLY A 62 3.85 -23.40 -11.43
CA GLY A 62 4.46 -24.62 -11.96
C GLY A 62 3.82 -25.08 -13.26
N HIS A 63 4.09 -24.40 -14.38
CA HIS A 63 4.04 -25.01 -15.71
C HIS A 63 4.98 -24.29 -16.69
N THR A 64 5.81 -25.10 -17.33
CA THR A 64 6.87 -24.80 -18.31
C THR A 64 6.30 -24.30 -19.64
N PRO A 65 6.96 -23.39 -20.38
CA PRO A 65 6.46 -22.92 -21.67
C PRO A 65 6.90 -23.84 -22.82
N ALA A 66 6.02 -24.03 -23.81
CA ALA A 66 6.36 -24.57 -25.13
C ALA A 66 6.13 -23.51 -26.23
N PRO A 67 6.86 -23.56 -27.36
CA PRO A 67 6.99 -22.45 -28.29
C PRO A 67 6.09 -22.59 -29.54
N GLY A 68 5.71 -21.45 -30.12
CA GLY A 68 5.08 -21.36 -31.45
C GLY A 68 4.62 -19.93 -31.73
N SER A 69 5.38 -19.16 -32.50
CA SER A 69 5.08 -18.85 -33.91
C SER A 69 3.71 -18.18 -34.12
N GLN A 70 3.72 -16.88 -34.39
CA GLN A 70 2.93 -16.33 -35.50
C GLN A 70 3.52 -15.02 -36.02
N ALA A 71 3.94 -15.08 -37.28
CA ALA A 71 4.29 -13.95 -38.12
C ALA A 71 3.06 -13.07 -38.37
N ARG A 72 3.23 -11.74 -38.27
CA ARG A 72 2.34 -10.77 -38.91
C ARG A 72 3.15 -9.65 -39.56
N THR A 73 3.26 -9.78 -40.87
CA THR A 73 3.05 -8.75 -41.89
C THR A 73 3.48 -7.32 -41.58
N SER A 74 4.60 -6.97 -42.18
CA SER A 74 4.99 -5.68 -42.71
C SER A 74 3.94 -5.08 -43.67
N ALA A 75 3.43 -3.88 -43.36
CA ALA A 75 3.09 -2.81 -44.33
C ALA A 75 2.48 -1.60 -43.60
N GLN A 76 3.23 -0.51 -43.43
CA GLN A 76 2.94 0.77 -44.07
C GLN A 76 3.97 1.82 -43.66
N ARG A 77 4.73 2.23 -44.66
CA ARG A 77 5.78 3.24 -44.63
C ARG A 77 5.11 4.58 -44.90
N ALA A 78 5.00 5.45 -43.90
CA ALA A 78 4.72 6.86 -44.09
C ALA A 78 5.98 7.64 -43.69
N THR A 79 6.61 8.22 -44.71
CA THR A 79 7.77 9.11 -44.63
C THR A 79 7.35 10.49 -44.13
N ALA A 80 7.95 10.96 -43.04
CA ALA A 80 8.03 12.38 -42.69
C ALA A 80 9.43 12.68 -42.11
N PRO A 81 10.17 13.68 -42.63
CA PRO A 81 11.46 14.05 -42.09
C PRO A 81 11.26 15.10 -40.98
N ALA A 82 11.22 14.65 -39.72
CA ALA A 82 11.37 15.55 -38.58
C ALA A 82 12.85 15.58 -38.19
N ALA A 83 13.49 16.71 -38.45
CA ALA A 83 14.84 17.00 -38.00
C ALA A 83 14.89 16.96 -36.46
N VAL A 84 15.35 15.84 -35.91
CA VAL A 84 15.72 15.72 -34.51
C VAL A 84 16.96 16.60 -34.31
N GLN A 85 16.75 17.79 -33.77
CA GLN A 85 17.82 18.59 -33.20
C GLN A 85 18.45 17.78 -32.07
N ARG A 86 19.62 17.20 -32.36
CA ARG A 86 20.49 16.54 -31.39
C ARG A 86 20.78 17.54 -30.28
N ALA A 87 20.14 17.37 -29.13
CA ALA A 87 20.50 18.11 -27.94
C ALA A 87 21.99 17.90 -27.70
N LYS A 88 22.74 19.00 -27.69
CA LYS A 88 24.18 19.05 -27.42
C LYS A 88 24.37 18.59 -25.97
N ALA A 89 24.72 17.31 -25.80
CA ALA A 89 25.13 16.78 -24.52
C ALA A 89 26.25 17.66 -23.95
N PRO A 90 26.25 17.97 -22.64
CA PRO A 90 27.33 18.73 -22.02
C PRO A 90 28.65 18.01 -22.27
N ALA A 91 29.54 18.69 -22.99
CA ALA A 91 30.93 18.31 -23.13
C ALA A 91 31.61 18.46 -21.75
N ASP A 92 32.57 17.58 -21.48
CA ASP A 92 33.52 17.64 -20.35
C ASP A 92 33.21 16.80 -19.10
N ALA A 93 32.47 15.69 -19.25
CA ALA A 93 32.71 14.55 -18.37
C ALA A 93 33.87 13.72 -18.96
N ALA A 94 35.07 13.85 -18.39
CA ALA A 94 36.25 13.09 -18.79
C ALA A 94 35.94 11.58 -18.86
N VAL A 95 35.97 11.01 -20.06
CA VAL A 95 35.77 9.59 -20.31
C VAL A 95 36.95 8.83 -19.70
N GLN A 96 36.78 8.32 -18.49
CA GLN A 96 37.75 7.43 -17.86
C GLN A 96 37.84 6.14 -18.69
N ARG A 97 39.07 5.76 -19.10
CA ARG A 97 39.35 4.49 -19.78
C ARG A 97 38.80 3.33 -18.94
N ALA A 98 38.09 2.42 -19.60
CA ALA A 98 37.52 1.23 -18.95
C ALA A 98 38.63 0.43 -18.25
N PRO A 99 38.59 0.27 -16.90
CA PRO A 99 39.55 -0.55 -16.18
C PRO A 99 39.42 -2.03 -16.58
N ALA A 100 40.46 -2.83 -16.28
CA ALA A 100 40.48 -4.28 -16.52
C ALA A 100 39.20 -4.94 -16.00
N THR A 101 38.67 -5.93 -16.74
CA THR A 101 37.39 -6.59 -16.48
C THR A 101 37.28 -7.05 -15.02
N VAL A 102 36.54 -6.29 -14.21
CA VAL A 102 36.34 -6.58 -12.78
C VAL A 102 35.22 -7.61 -12.66
N GLY A 103 35.52 -8.77 -12.10
CA GLY A 103 34.52 -9.78 -11.75
C GLY A 103 33.71 -9.39 -10.50
N TYR A 104 32.57 -10.05 -10.28
CA TYR A 104 31.87 -9.94 -9.00
C TYR A 104 32.69 -10.58 -7.88
N GLU A 105 32.63 -10.00 -6.69
CA GLU A 105 33.21 -10.61 -5.49
C GLU A 105 32.43 -11.89 -5.10
N PRO A 106 33.10 -12.88 -4.46
CA PRO A 106 32.42 -14.05 -3.92
C PRO A 106 31.22 -13.66 -3.03
N GLY A 107 30.03 -14.15 -3.39
CA GLY A 107 28.80 -13.88 -2.64
C GLY A 107 28.10 -12.56 -2.97
N GLU A 108 28.67 -11.67 -3.78
CA GLU A 108 28.06 -10.35 -4.11
C GLU A 108 26.66 -10.52 -4.72
N LYS A 109 26.49 -11.48 -5.64
CA LYS A 109 25.19 -11.77 -6.27
C LYS A 109 24.13 -12.14 -5.22
N ALA A 110 24.46 -13.04 -4.30
CA ALA A 110 23.56 -13.48 -3.24
C ALA A 110 23.28 -12.38 -2.21
N ALA A 111 24.25 -11.50 -1.96
CA ALA A 111 24.07 -10.33 -1.11
C ALA A 111 23.17 -9.27 -1.76
N SER A 112 23.34 -9.00 -3.06
CA SER A 112 22.54 -8.00 -3.79
C SER A 112 21.04 -8.31 -3.86
N LEU A 113 20.69 -9.61 -3.80
CA LEU A 113 19.30 -10.06 -3.72
C LEU A 113 18.64 -9.78 -2.37
N ARG A 114 19.45 -9.73 -1.30
CA ARG A 114 19.00 -9.57 0.09
C ARG A 114 19.21 -8.16 0.62
N SER A 115 20.08 -7.36 0.00
CA SER A 115 20.26 -5.96 0.40
C SER A 115 18.96 -5.18 0.16
N PRO A 116 18.69 -4.12 0.94
CA PRO A 116 17.57 -3.23 0.66
C PRO A 116 17.79 -2.47 -0.66
N GLY A 117 16.73 -1.89 -1.21
CA GLY A 117 16.84 -0.86 -2.25
C GLY A 117 17.14 0.49 -1.61
N HIS A 118 17.86 1.35 -2.34
CA HIS A 118 18.15 2.71 -1.89
C HIS A 118 17.50 3.73 -2.80
N VAL A 119 17.13 4.87 -2.21
CA VAL A 119 16.49 6.01 -2.87
C VAL A 119 17.23 7.27 -2.44
N GLU A 120 17.69 8.04 -3.41
CA GLU A 120 18.47 9.25 -3.19
C GLU A 120 17.91 10.38 -4.04
N ARG A 121 17.75 11.57 -3.46
CA ARG A 121 17.45 12.78 -4.24
C ARG A 121 18.75 13.31 -4.85
N VAL A 122 18.73 13.55 -6.15
CA VAL A 122 19.82 14.17 -6.91
C VAL A 122 19.33 15.50 -7.49
N PRO A 123 20.22 16.43 -7.88
CA PRO A 123 19.80 17.77 -8.31
C PRO A 123 18.70 17.80 -9.38
N ASP A 124 18.72 16.84 -10.31
CA ASP A 124 17.79 16.77 -11.44
C ASP A 124 16.69 15.71 -11.28
N GLY A 125 16.58 15.07 -10.10
CA GLY A 125 15.56 14.05 -9.89
C GLY A 125 15.79 13.06 -8.75
N ILE A 126 15.41 11.80 -8.98
CA ILE A 126 15.45 10.73 -7.98
C ILE A 126 16.25 9.55 -8.53
N LEU A 127 17.23 9.08 -7.76
CA LEU A 127 18.03 7.91 -8.06
C LEU A 127 17.57 6.71 -7.23
N LEU A 128 17.11 5.65 -7.91
CA LEU A 128 16.86 4.34 -7.31
C LEU A 128 18.07 3.46 -7.56
N TYR A 129 18.76 2.99 -6.53
CA TYR A 129 19.94 2.13 -6.71
C TYR A 129 19.94 0.91 -5.79
N GLY A 130 20.90 0.01 -6.01
CA GLY A 130 20.97 -1.25 -5.30
C GLY A 130 20.11 -2.34 -5.93
N PHE A 131 19.86 -2.30 -7.24
CA PHE A 131 19.18 -3.40 -7.93
C PHE A 131 20.00 -4.69 -7.83
N PRO A 132 19.37 -5.89 -7.80
CA PRO A 132 20.12 -7.13 -7.74
C PRO A 132 21.01 -7.32 -8.98
N VAL A 133 22.13 -8.00 -8.78
CA VAL A 133 23.08 -8.34 -9.84
C VAL A 133 22.38 -9.10 -10.96
N ASN A 134 22.49 -8.60 -12.20
CA ASN A 134 21.86 -9.15 -13.41
C ASN A 134 20.33 -9.26 -13.35
N LYS A 135 19.64 -8.38 -12.61
CA LYS A 135 18.17 -8.34 -12.57
C LYS A 135 17.62 -6.91 -12.61
N GLN A 136 16.38 -6.80 -13.06
CA GLN A 136 15.53 -5.62 -13.09
C GLN A 136 14.48 -5.59 -11.96
N PHE A 137 14.52 -6.56 -11.04
CA PHE A 137 13.58 -6.68 -9.94
C PHE A 137 13.57 -5.42 -9.04
N ILE A 138 12.39 -4.80 -8.91
CA ILE A 138 12.15 -3.61 -8.08
C ILE A 138 11.96 -4.04 -6.63
N LYS A 139 12.82 -3.53 -5.74
CA LYS A 139 12.79 -3.87 -4.31
C LYS A 139 11.64 -3.16 -3.58
N PRO A 140 11.20 -3.66 -2.41
CA PRO A 140 10.09 -3.05 -1.66
C PRO A 140 10.27 -1.55 -1.37
N GLU A 141 11.49 -1.12 -1.03
CA GLU A 141 11.82 0.29 -0.75
C GLU A 141 11.61 1.17 -1.99
N HIS A 142 12.01 0.66 -3.16
CA HIS A 142 11.77 1.34 -4.43
C HIS A 142 10.27 1.44 -4.73
N ARG A 143 9.49 0.37 -4.51
CA ARG A 143 8.04 0.37 -4.72
C ARG A 143 7.34 1.42 -3.85
N ALA A 144 7.73 1.51 -2.58
CA ALA A 144 7.19 2.51 -1.66
C ALA A 144 7.49 3.94 -2.15
N ALA A 145 8.73 4.21 -2.58
CA ALA A 145 9.11 5.51 -3.11
C ALA A 145 8.42 5.85 -4.44
N LEU A 146 8.30 4.89 -5.35
CA LEU A 146 7.58 5.07 -6.62
C LEU A 146 6.11 5.41 -6.39
N ARG A 147 5.43 4.72 -5.46
CA ARG A 147 4.03 5.02 -5.09
C ARG A 147 3.89 6.42 -4.50
N ALA A 148 4.78 6.80 -3.57
CA ALA A 148 4.76 8.13 -2.97
C ALA A 148 4.97 9.22 -4.05
N MET A 149 5.90 8.98 -4.98
CA MET A 149 6.19 9.89 -6.09
C MET A 149 4.97 10.13 -7.00
N VAL A 150 4.18 9.09 -7.31
CA VAL A 150 2.96 9.29 -8.11
C VAL A 150 2.01 10.30 -7.44
N GLY A 151 1.86 10.23 -6.11
CA GLY A 151 1.06 11.19 -5.36
C GLY A 151 1.71 12.56 -5.23
N ASP A 152 2.99 12.61 -4.83
CA ASP A 152 3.72 13.84 -4.53
C ASP A 152 3.92 14.74 -5.77
N PHE A 153 4.05 14.15 -6.96
CA PHE A 153 4.24 14.88 -8.23
C PHE A 153 2.99 14.86 -9.11
N GLY A 154 1.85 14.38 -8.59
CA GLY A 154 0.59 14.34 -9.32
C GLY A 154 0.68 13.58 -10.65
N LEU A 155 1.48 12.49 -10.72
CA LEU A 155 1.73 11.79 -11.99
C LEU A 155 0.49 11.05 -12.53
N ALA A 156 -0.58 10.95 -11.74
CA ALA A 156 -1.87 10.46 -12.21
C ALA A 156 -2.69 11.51 -12.97
N ASP A 157 -2.29 12.78 -12.93
CA ASP A 157 -2.94 13.88 -13.64
C ASP A 157 -2.15 14.23 -14.91
N PRO A 158 -2.73 14.08 -16.12
CA PRO A 158 -2.08 14.47 -17.36
C PRO A 158 -1.73 15.96 -17.44
N ALA A 159 -2.35 16.80 -16.61
CA ALA A 159 -2.07 18.24 -16.50
C ALA A 159 -1.02 18.59 -15.43
N THR A 160 -0.29 17.61 -14.89
CA THR A 160 0.74 17.87 -13.87
C THR A 160 1.78 18.89 -14.33
N VAL A 161 2.18 19.77 -13.43
CA VAL A 161 3.26 20.75 -13.65
C VAL A 161 4.66 20.16 -13.45
N THR A 162 4.75 18.91 -12.98
CA THR A 162 6.01 18.19 -12.73
C THR A 162 6.07 16.86 -13.49
N PRO A 163 5.98 16.86 -14.84
CA PRO A 163 6.08 15.63 -15.61
C PRO A 163 7.49 15.03 -15.50
N LEU A 164 7.56 13.71 -15.59
CA LEU A 164 8.84 13.02 -15.77
C LEU A 164 9.36 13.29 -17.18
N LYS A 165 10.64 13.60 -17.28
CA LYS A 165 11.34 13.86 -18.54
C LYS A 165 12.01 12.60 -19.07
N LEU A 166 12.69 11.86 -18.20
CA LEU A 166 13.48 10.70 -18.59
C LEU A 166 13.54 9.66 -17.45
N VAL A 167 13.46 8.39 -17.82
CA VAL A 167 13.71 7.25 -16.93
C VAL A 167 14.93 6.50 -17.48
N VAL A 168 16.08 6.64 -16.85
CA VAL A 168 17.36 6.10 -17.35
C VAL A 168 17.82 4.93 -16.52
N GLY A 169 17.91 3.75 -17.11
CA GLY A 169 18.46 2.56 -16.44
C GLY A 169 19.98 2.44 -16.58
N PHE A 170 20.65 2.03 -15.50
CA PHE A 170 22.10 1.84 -15.43
C PHE A 170 22.45 0.39 -15.05
N SER A 171 23.68 -0.02 -15.37
CA SER A 171 24.26 -1.29 -14.93
C SER A 171 25.71 -1.11 -14.50
N ASP A 172 26.23 -2.05 -13.71
CA ASP A 172 27.67 -2.22 -13.54
C ASP A 172 28.33 -2.76 -14.83
N ASP A 173 29.66 -2.79 -14.87
CA ASP A 173 30.47 -3.18 -16.05
C ASP A 173 30.93 -4.65 -16.05
N VAL A 174 30.44 -5.47 -15.11
CA VAL A 174 30.98 -6.83 -14.91
C VAL A 174 30.58 -7.78 -16.05
N ARG A 175 29.45 -7.53 -16.71
CA ARG A 175 28.97 -8.33 -17.85
C ARG A 175 29.56 -7.83 -19.16
N ARG A 176 29.81 -8.75 -20.10
CA ARG A 176 30.13 -8.38 -21.50
C ARG A 176 29.04 -7.44 -22.04
N THR A 177 29.48 -6.38 -22.72
CA THR A 177 28.72 -5.20 -23.17
C THR A 177 27.33 -5.50 -23.72
N GLY A 178 27.16 -6.55 -24.53
CA GLY A 178 25.85 -6.90 -25.12
C GLY A 178 24.75 -7.25 -24.10
N GLY A 179 25.10 -7.88 -22.97
CA GLY A 179 24.11 -8.23 -21.94
C GLY A 179 23.70 -7.08 -21.03
N ASN A 180 24.49 -6.01 -20.98
CA ASN A 180 24.26 -4.86 -20.12
C ASN A 180 23.33 -3.83 -20.78
N VAL A 181 23.36 -3.68 -22.11
CA VAL A 181 22.47 -2.76 -22.83
C VAL A 181 21.00 -3.14 -22.58
N ALA A 182 20.63 -4.39 -22.86
CA ALA A 182 19.27 -4.89 -22.62
C ALA A 182 18.86 -4.77 -21.15
N LEU A 183 19.76 -5.10 -20.21
CA LEU A 183 19.46 -5.00 -18.78
C LEU A 183 19.20 -3.55 -18.31
N ARG A 184 19.85 -2.57 -18.93
CA ARG A 184 19.62 -1.14 -18.64
C ARG A 184 18.24 -0.71 -19.12
N GLU A 185 17.83 -1.13 -20.31
CA GLU A 185 16.49 -0.90 -20.84
C GLU A 185 15.43 -1.60 -19.99
N ASP A 186 15.62 -2.89 -19.68
CA ASP A 186 14.71 -3.68 -18.83
C ASP A 186 14.48 -3.04 -17.44
N ARG A 187 15.49 -2.38 -16.89
CA ARG A 187 15.37 -1.66 -15.61
C ARG A 187 14.54 -0.38 -15.73
N ALA A 188 14.75 0.39 -16.79
CA ALA A 188 13.98 1.59 -17.06
C ALA A 188 12.50 1.23 -17.31
N ASP A 189 12.25 0.26 -18.17
CA ASP A 189 10.92 -0.25 -18.49
C ASP A 189 10.19 -0.80 -17.25
N ALA A 190 10.88 -1.59 -16.41
CA ALA A 190 10.29 -2.10 -15.18
C ALA A 190 9.81 -0.96 -14.26
N VAL A 191 10.60 0.11 -14.13
CA VAL A 191 10.24 1.27 -13.30
C VAL A 191 9.06 2.03 -13.90
N SER A 192 9.06 2.28 -15.21
CA SER A 192 7.94 2.94 -15.91
C SER A 192 6.65 2.12 -15.79
N SER A 193 6.73 0.80 -15.99
CA SER A 193 5.61 -0.12 -15.81
C SER A 193 5.06 -0.09 -14.37
N MET A 194 5.93 -0.01 -13.35
CA MET A 194 5.52 0.08 -11.95
C MET A 194 4.86 1.44 -11.62
N LEU A 195 5.35 2.53 -12.20
CA LEU A 195 4.71 3.85 -12.08
C LEU A 195 3.29 3.82 -12.67
N GLY A 196 3.13 3.24 -13.86
CA GLY A 196 1.82 3.04 -14.48
C GLY A 196 0.88 2.17 -13.61
N ALA A 197 1.41 1.11 -13.00
CA ALA A 197 0.66 0.28 -12.06
C ALA A 197 0.24 1.03 -10.77
N PHE A 198 0.92 2.11 -10.40
CA PHE A 198 0.52 3.01 -9.32
C PHE A 198 -0.36 4.17 -9.78
N GLY A 199 -0.75 4.21 -11.04
CA GLY A 199 -1.70 5.18 -11.59
C GLY A 199 -1.06 6.34 -12.36
N ALA A 200 0.26 6.33 -12.59
CA ALA A 200 0.87 7.35 -13.44
C ALA A 200 0.38 7.20 -14.90
N VAL A 201 0.07 8.32 -15.55
CA VAL A 201 -0.45 8.31 -16.93
C VAL A 201 0.67 8.41 -17.97
N PRO A 202 0.57 7.74 -19.13
CA PRO A 202 1.64 7.73 -20.13
C PRO A 202 2.10 9.12 -20.60
N GLU A 203 1.20 10.11 -20.62
CA GLU A 203 1.46 11.48 -21.07
C GLU A 203 2.48 12.22 -20.20
N VAL A 204 2.62 11.81 -18.93
CA VAL A 204 3.55 12.43 -17.96
C VAL A 204 4.75 11.54 -17.66
N LEU A 205 4.76 10.32 -18.21
CA LEU A 205 5.90 9.43 -18.17
C LEU A 205 6.78 9.77 -19.37
N GLY A 206 7.88 10.48 -19.09
CA GLY A 206 8.92 10.74 -20.10
C GLY A 206 9.52 9.45 -20.66
N ARG A 207 10.48 9.59 -21.57
CA ARG A 207 11.05 8.45 -22.28
C ARG A 207 11.84 7.54 -21.32
N ASP A 208 11.62 6.23 -21.40
CA ASP A 208 12.46 5.22 -20.77
C ASP A 208 13.58 4.77 -21.70
N VAL A 209 14.82 4.75 -21.19
CA VAL A 209 16.01 4.39 -21.97
C VAL A 209 17.06 3.71 -21.09
N GLY A 210 17.86 2.83 -21.69
CA GLY A 210 19.12 2.41 -21.09
C GLY A 210 20.19 3.49 -21.24
N ALA A 211 21.00 3.70 -20.22
CA ALA A 211 22.18 4.56 -20.30
C ALA A 211 23.15 4.04 -21.38
N PRO A 212 23.79 4.92 -22.17
CA PRO A 212 24.86 4.55 -23.11
C PRO A 212 25.96 3.69 -22.48
N SER A 213 26.44 2.69 -23.22
CA SER A 213 27.57 1.86 -22.80
C SER A 213 28.77 2.71 -22.38
N GLY A 214 29.40 2.35 -21.26
CA GLY A 214 30.52 3.13 -20.69
C GLY A 214 30.09 4.29 -19.78
N GLN A 215 28.80 4.64 -19.73
CA GLN A 215 28.29 5.59 -18.75
C GLN A 215 27.95 4.87 -17.43
N PHE A 216 28.53 5.38 -16.34
CA PHE A 216 28.38 4.85 -14.98
C PHE A 216 28.22 6.00 -13.99
N LEU A 217 27.63 5.72 -12.84
CA LEU A 217 27.39 6.67 -11.75
C LEU A 217 28.51 6.65 -10.70
N ALA A 218 29.30 5.58 -10.65
CA ALA A 218 30.38 5.35 -9.71
C ALA A 218 31.43 4.37 -10.27
N ASP A 219 32.52 4.20 -9.54
CA ASP A 219 33.62 3.32 -9.90
C ASP A 219 33.23 1.82 -9.82
N ASN A 220 33.36 1.09 -10.92
CA ASN A 220 33.07 -0.35 -11.00
C ASN A 220 34.12 -1.24 -10.32
N THR A 221 35.28 -0.71 -9.93
CA THR A 221 36.30 -1.51 -9.24
C THR A 221 35.87 -1.93 -7.83
N SER A 222 35.03 -1.12 -7.17
CA SER A 222 34.50 -1.41 -5.84
C SER A 222 33.10 -2.01 -5.87
N ARG A 223 32.79 -2.88 -4.91
CA ARG A 223 31.43 -3.42 -4.71
C ARG A 223 30.39 -2.32 -4.51
N ALA A 224 30.72 -1.29 -3.74
CA ALA A 224 29.82 -0.16 -3.47
C ALA A 224 29.51 0.64 -4.75
N GLY A 225 30.52 0.89 -5.59
CA GLY A 225 30.30 1.59 -6.86
C GLY A 225 29.52 0.74 -7.87
N ARG A 226 29.78 -0.58 -7.95
CA ARG A 226 28.92 -1.50 -8.72
C ARG A 226 27.47 -1.47 -8.24
N GLU A 227 27.24 -1.44 -6.93
CA GLU A 227 25.89 -1.32 -6.37
C GLU A 227 25.19 -0.01 -6.74
N ARG A 228 25.91 1.11 -6.71
CA ARG A 228 25.41 2.41 -7.15
C ARG A 228 25.15 2.46 -8.67
N ASN A 229 25.92 1.74 -9.47
CA ASN A 229 25.71 1.62 -10.93
C ASN A 229 24.52 0.73 -11.31
N ARG A 230 24.07 -0.17 -10.43
CA ARG A 230 22.84 -0.94 -10.62
C ARG A 230 21.64 -0.08 -10.20
N ALA A 231 21.22 0.82 -11.07
CA ALA A 231 20.29 1.89 -10.74
C ALA A 231 19.32 2.28 -11.85
N VAL A 232 18.35 3.12 -11.49
CA VAL A 232 17.46 3.86 -12.39
C VAL A 232 17.40 5.32 -11.92
N LEU A 233 17.67 6.26 -12.82
CA LEU A 233 17.55 7.69 -12.57
C LEU A 233 16.25 8.19 -13.20
N LEU A 234 15.40 8.83 -12.40
CA LEU A 234 14.20 9.52 -12.86
C LEU A 234 14.49 11.01 -12.87
N THR A 235 14.40 11.67 -14.03
CA THR A 235 14.54 13.12 -14.16
C THR A 235 13.22 13.78 -14.49
N PHE A 236 13.01 15.01 -14.01
CA PHE A 236 11.79 15.79 -14.21
C PHE A 236 12.06 16.98 -15.13
N ASP A 237 11.04 17.47 -15.85
CA ASP A 237 11.23 18.56 -16.82
C ASP A 237 11.23 19.94 -16.17
N ALA A 238 10.48 20.11 -15.08
CA ALA A 238 10.56 21.30 -14.26
C ALA A 238 11.85 21.27 -13.40
N ARG A 239 12.46 22.44 -13.13
CA ARG A 239 13.35 22.58 -11.96
C ARG A 239 12.55 22.05 -10.79
N PHE A 240 13.01 20.95 -10.20
CA PHE A 240 12.35 20.25 -9.10
C PHE A 240 11.75 21.31 -8.17
N PRO A 241 10.43 21.59 -8.23
CA PRO A 241 9.89 22.62 -7.39
C PRO A 241 10.17 22.13 -5.99
N GLU A 242 10.85 22.97 -5.19
CA GLU A 242 11.00 22.66 -3.78
C GLU A 242 9.60 22.32 -3.29
N PRO A 243 9.37 21.08 -2.79
CA PRO A 243 8.03 20.64 -2.45
C PRO A 243 7.43 21.75 -1.60
N PRO A 244 6.25 22.29 -1.98
CA PRO A 244 5.65 23.39 -1.24
C PRO A 244 5.69 23.01 0.23
N ASP A 245 6.17 23.93 1.09
CA ASP A 245 6.28 23.70 2.53
C ASP A 245 5.04 22.94 2.97
N ARG A 246 5.18 21.64 3.24
CA ARG A 246 4.02 20.82 3.59
C ARG A 246 3.47 21.52 4.82
N PRO A 247 2.23 22.05 4.79
CA PRO A 247 1.67 22.67 5.97
C PRO A 247 1.84 21.64 7.07
N THR A 248 2.52 22.04 8.16
CA THR A 248 2.85 21.14 9.26
C THR A 248 1.59 20.32 9.52
N PRO A 249 1.62 19.00 9.33
CA PRO A 249 0.41 18.21 9.40
C PRO A 249 -0.26 18.59 10.71
N PRO A 250 -1.57 18.90 10.70
CA PRO A 250 -2.26 19.32 11.91
C PRO A 250 -1.88 18.32 13.00
N PRO A 251 -1.57 18.81 14.22
CA PRO A 251 -1.01 18.00 15.28
C PRO A 251 -1.78 16.69 15.31
N THR A 252 -1.08 15.58 15.06
CA THR A 252 -1.73 14.28 14.95
C THR A 252 -2.56 14.14 16.21
N PRO A 253 -3.91 14.04 16.09
CA PRO A 253 -4.73 13.98 17.28
C PRO A 253 -4.17 12.88 18.17
N ALA A 254 -4.17 13.09 19.49
CA ALA A 254 -3.55 12.16 20.42
C ALA A 254 -3.99 10.72 20.06
N ALA A 255 -3.03 9.81 20.02
CA ALA A 255 -3.32 8.41 19.73
C ALA A 255 -4.40 7.94 20.71
N THR A 256 -5.50 7.49 20.13
CA THR A 256 -6.63 6.97 20.88
C THR A 256 -6.22 5.60 21.40
N LYS A 257 -6.36 5.45 22.71
CA LYS A 257 -5.96 4.22 23.38
C LYS A 257 -7.07 3.19 23.39
N LYS A 258 -8.31 3.53 23.02
CA LYS A 258 -9.49 2.66 23.17
C LYS A 258 -10.06 2.23 21.82
N TRP A 259 -10.19 0.93 21.64
CA TRP A 259 -10.67 0.28 20.42
C TRP A 259 -11.79 -0.70 20.73
N THR A 260 -12.70 -0.91 19.80
CA THR A 260 -13.56 -2.09 19.78
C THR A 260 -13.31 -2.92 18.54
N ILE A 261 -13.33 -4.24 18.67
CA ILE A 261 -13.31 -5.15 17.54
C ILE A 261 -14.53 -6.05 17.57
N ARG A 262 -15.14 -6.26 16.39
CA ARG A 262 -16.28 -7.15 16.22
C ARG A 262 -16.12 -7.97 14.95
N THR A 263 -16.47 -9.24 15.02
CA THR A 263 -16.62 -10.08 13.83
C THR A 263 -17.87 -9.65 13.05
N ALA A 264 -17.70 -9.06 11.87
CA ALA A 264 -18.83 -8.65 11.03
C ALA A 264 -19.38 -9.82 10.22
N LEU A 265 -18.49 -10.62 9.63
CA LEU A 265 -18.84 -11.76 8.79
C LEU A 265 -17.73 -12.79 8.87
N SER A 266 -18.06 -14.06 9.06
CA SER A 266 -17.13 -15.15 8.79
C SER A 266 -17.79 -16.16 7.86
N ALA A 267 -17.04 -16.64 6.88
CA ALA A 267 -17.47 -17.64 5.92
C ALA A 267 -16.37 -18.68 5.71
N ALA A 268 -16.76 -19.95 5.61
CA ALA A 268 -15.84 -21.04 5.37
C ALA A 268 -16.40 -22.02 4.34
N THR A 269 -15.51 -22.70 3.63
CA THR A 269 -15.89 -23.76 2.71
C THR A 269 -15.96 -25.11 3.44
N PRO A 270 -17.07 -25.85 3.35
CA PRO A 270 -17.18 -27.19 3.93
C PRO A 270 -16.50 -28.19 3.00
N LYS A 271 -15.18 -28.35 3.13
CA LYS A 271 -14.41 -29.35 2.39
C LYS A 271 -13.58 -30.17 3.37
N PRO A 272 -13.73 -31.51 3.41
CA PRO A 272 -12.86 -32.37 4.20
C PRO A 272 -11.39 -32.20 3.78
N GLY A 273 -10.49 -32.15 4.76
CA GLY A 273 -9.04 -32.16 4.53
C GLY A 273 -8.40 -30.76 4.45
N ILE A 274 -8.95 -29.85 3.65
CA ILE A 274 -8.43 -28.47 3.52
C ILE A 274 -9.60 -27.48 3.60
N GLY A 275 -9.60 -26.68 4.66
CA GLY A 275 -10.53 -25.59 4.87
C GLY A 275 -9.92 -24.26 4.41
N VAL A 276 -10.67 -23.52 3.59
CA VAL A 276 -10.44 -22.09 3.36
C VAL A 276 -11.55 -21.33 4.07
N SER A 277 -11.16 -20.38 4.94
CA SER A 277 -12.08 -19.46 5.61
C SER A 277 -11.67 -18.01 5.39
N GLY A 278 -12.66 -17.13 5.44
CA GLY A 278 -12.49 -15.69 5.43
C GLY A 278 -13.25 -15.08 6.59
N THR A 279 -12.59 -14.22 7.37
CA THR A 279 -13.22 -13.51 8.49
C THR A 279 -12.99 -12.01 8.33
N LEU A 280 -14.09 -11.27 8.33
CA LEU A 280 -14.14 -9.81 8.28
C LEU A 280 -14.38 -9.29 9.69
N PHE A 281 -13.45 -8.50 10.20
CA PHE A 281 -13.61 -7.76 11.44
C PHE A 281 -13.88 -6.28 11.16
N VAL A 282 -14.67 -5.66 12.03
CA VAL A 282 -14.79 -4.21 12.14
C VAL A 282 -13.99 -3.81 13.36
N LEU A 283 -12.93 -3.05 13.15
CA LEU A 283 -12.16 -2.37 14.18
C LEU A 283 -12.65 -0.92 14.25
N LYS A 284 -13.04 -0.47 15.44
CA LYS A 284 -13.55 0.88 15.67
C LYS A 284 -12.67 1.60 16.68
N ASP A 285 -12.25 2.81 16.34
CA ASP A 285 -11.67 3.76 17.28
C ASP A 285 -12.81 4.37 18.13
N VAL A 286 -12.82 4.10 19.43
CA VAL A 286 -13.90 4.55 20.31
C VAL A 286 -13.97 6.07 20.42
N ALA A 287 -12.81 6.73 20.43
CA ALA A 287 -12.73 8.17 20.66
C ALA A 287 -12.96 8.98 19.39
N ARG A 288 -12.59 8.45 18.21
CA ARG A 288 -12.78 9.13 16.93
C ARG A 288 -14.02 8.68 16.16
N GLY A 289 -14.58 7.53 16.49
CA GLY A 289 -15.64 6.90 15.71
C GLY A 289 -15.17 6.34 14.36
N GLU A 290 -13.86 6.40 14.05
CA GLU A 290 -13.26 5.84 12.83
C GLU A 290 -13.47 4.32 12.79
N ARG A 291 -13.84 3.79 11.62
CA ARG A 291 -14.05 2.36 11.41
C ARG A 291 -13.12 1.83 10.34
N LYS A 292 -12.54 0.67 10.62
CA LYS A 292 -11.64 -0.07 9.74
C LYS A 292 -12.19 -1.48 9.56
N LEU A 293 -12.23 -1.93 8.32
CA LEU A 293 -12.56 -3.29 7.97
C LEU A 293 -11.26 -4.08 7.79
N LEU A 294 -11.11 -5.17 8.52
CA LEU A 294 -9.96 -6.06 8.44
C LEU A 294 -10.43 -7.39 7.87
N LEU A 295 -9.94 -7.75 6.68
CA LEU A 295 -10.26 -9.04 6.06
C LEU A 295 -9.10 -10.00 6.26
N PHE A 296 -9.37 -11.13 6.90
CA PHE A 296 -8.43 -12.22 7.07
C PHE A 296 -8.85 -13.40 6.20
N ALA A 297 -7.88 -14.04 5.55
CA ALA A 297 -8.05 -15.31 4.91
C ALA A 297 -7.19 -16.35 5.65
N ALA A 298 -7.78 -17.50 5.97
CA ALA A 298 -7.05 -18.60 6.59
C ALA A 298 -7.16 -19.85 5.74
N VAL A 299 -6.06 -20.61 5.72
CA VAL A 299 -6.00 -21.94 5.13
C VAL A 299 -5.49 -22.89 6.20
N GLY A 300 -6.27 -23.93 6.49
CA GLY A 300 -5.98 -24.87 7.55
C GLY A 300 -6.36 -26.29 7.21
N LEU A 301 -5.70 -27.23 7.88
CA LEU A 301 -6.13 -28.62 7.90
C LEU A 301 -7.23 -28.73 8.96
N GLY A 302 -8.37 -29.28 8.60
CA GLY A 302 -9.49 -29.38 9.52
C GLY A 302 -10.73 -30.01 8.90
N VAL A 303 -11.67 -30.38 9.76
CA VAL A 303 -13.01 -30.81 9.38
C VAL A 303 -13.93 -29.64 9.68
N SER A 304 -14.29 -28.87 8.66
CA SER A 304 -15.29 -27.82 8.79
C SER A 304 -16.69 -28.42 8.70
N ALA A 305 -17.38 -28.51 9.83
CA ALA A 305 -18.80 -28.83 9.92
C ALA A 305 -19.52 -27.65 10.58
N GLY A 306 -19.62 -26.52 9.86
CA GLY A 306 -20.16 -25.27 10.38
C GLY A 306 -21.22 -24.67 9.46
N LEU A 307 -22.02 -23.75 10.01
CA LEU A 307 -22.87 -22.89 9.20
C LEU A 307 -21.99 -22.08 8.24
N PRO A 308 -22.40 -21.89 6.97
CA PRO A 308 -21.59 -21.22 5.96
C PRO A 308 -21.34 -19.74 6.28
N VAL A 309 -22.09 -19.18 7.24
CA VAL A 309 -21.99 -17.78 7.66
C VAL A 309 -22.21 -17.69 9.18
N SER A 310 -21.33 -16.95 9.86
CA SER A 310 -21.50 -16.53 11.25
C SER A 310 -21.35 -15.02 11.44
N PHE A 311 -21.92 -14.51 12.53
CA PHE A 311 -21.91 -13.09 12.91
C PHE A 311 -21.39 -12.94 14.35
N GLY A 312 -20.65 -11.86 14.60
CA GLY A 312 -20.19 -11.50 15.94
C GLY A 312 -21.33 -11.03 16.83
N LEU A 313 -21.35 -11.53 18.06
CA LEU A 313 -22.40 -11.25 19.05
C LEU A 313 -22.12 -9.99 19.88
N SER A 314 -20.87 -9.64 20.12
CA SER A 314 -20.50 -8.46 20.90
C SER A 314 -19.25 -7.77 20.36
N ASP A 315 -19.18 -6.48 20.62
CA ASP A 315 -17.95 -5.72 20.52
C ASP A 315 -17.01 -6.14 21.66
N THR A 316 -15.72 -6.29 21.35
CA THR A 316 -14.69 -6.54 22.36
C THR A 316 -13.86 -5.28 22.49
N GLU A 317 -13.90 -4.65 23.65
CA GLU A 317 -13.09 -3.47 23.94
C GLU A 317 -11.67 -3.85 24.32
N PHE A 318 -10.69 -3.10 23.83
CA PHE A 318 -9.30 -3.23 24.24
C PHE A 318 -8.57 -1.89 24.13
N GLU A 319 -7.44 -1.82 24.82
CA GLU A 319 -6.57 -0.67 24.84
C GLU A 319 -5.18 -0.95 24.30
N THR A 320 -4.62 0.01 23.55
CA THR A 320 -3.24 -0.04 23.05
C THR A 320 -2.54 1.30 23.30
N PRO A 321 -1.24 1.31 23.62
CA PRO A 321 -0.51 2.57 23.84
C PRO A 321 -0.17 3.28 22.53
N THR A 322 -0.11 2.54 21.43
CA THR A 322 0.05 3.07 20.07
C THR A 322 -1.22 2.89 19.26
N ARG A 323 -1.42 3.73 18.25
CA ARG A 323 -2.52 3.56 17.29
C ARG A 323 -2.40 2.20 16.61
N VAL A 324 -3.49 1.43 16.60
CA VAL A 324 -3.56 0.14 15.90
C VAL A 324 -3.49 0.39 14.39
N GLY A 325 -2.50 -0.21 13.74
CA GLY A 325 -2.28 -0.17 12.30
C GLY A 325 -2.16 -1.57 11.70
N PHE A 326 -2.13 -1.63 10.36
CA PHE A 326 -2.02 -2.88 9.59
C PHE A 326 -0.88 -3.79 10.06
N LYS A 327 0.30 -3.21 10.29
CA LYS A 327 1.50 -3.93 10.73
C LYS A 327 1.32 -4.69 12.06
N ASP A 328 0.35 -4.29 12.88
CA ASP A 328 0.08 -4.93 14.17
C ASP A 328 -0.68 -6.25 14.00
N PHE A 329 -1.18 -6.53 12.79
CA PHE A 329 -1.82 -7.77 12.39
C PHE A 329 -1.00 -8.55 11.34
N ASP A 330 0.17 -8.03 10.95
CA ASP A 330 1.03 -8.62 9.93
C ASP A 330 1.95 -9.66 10.56
N GLY A 331 1.63 -10.95 10.36
CA GLY A 331 2.46 -12.06 10.82
C GLY A 331 1.70 -13.37 11.04
N PRO A 332 2.37 -14.52 10.89
CA PRO A 332 1.78 -15.82 11.21
C PRO A 332 1.40 -15.88 12.70
N GLY A 333 0.12 -16.12 12.98
CA GLY A 333 -0.39 -16.21 14.35
C GLY A 333 -0.93 -14.91 14.96
N ALA A 334 -0.99 -13.81 14.20
CA ALA A 334 -1.67 -12.58 14.64
C ALA A 334 -3.15 -12.83 15.01
N ILE A 335 -3.77 -13.85 14.40
CA ILE A 335 -5.04 -14.41 14.80
C ILE A 335 -4.87 -15.91 14.96
N SER A 336 -5.30 -16.45 16.11
CA SER A 336 -5.58 -17.86 16.25
C SER A 336 -7.08 -18.04 16.34
N GLN A 337 -7.65 -18.73 15.36
CA GLN A 337 -9.03 -19.16 15.39
C GLN A 337 -9.06 -20.56 15.99
N VAL A 338 -9.73 -20.72 17.13
CA VAL A 338 -9.97 -22.03 17.75
C VAL A 338 -11.46 -22.10 18.04
N ASP A 339 -12.23 -22.70 17.13
CA ASP A 339 -13.66 -22.87 17.38
C ASP A 339 -13.92 -24.20 18.10
N ALA A 340 -14.39 -24.11 19.33
CA ALA A 340 -14.72 -25.26 20.17
C ALA A 340 -16.18 -25.18 20.67
N GLY A 341 -17.13 -25.41 19.77
CA GLY A 341 -18.55 -25.59 20.10
C GLY A 341 -19.35 -24.30 20.32
N PRO A 342 -20.65 -24.42 20.63
CA PRO A 342 -21.53 -23.27 20.80
C PRO A 342 -21.17 -22.46 22.05
N GLY A 343 -20.76 -21.19 21.85
CA GLY A 343 -20.59 -20.20 22.92
C GLY A 343 -19.14 -19.85 23.31
N SER A 344 -18.11 -20.42 22.67
CA SER A 344 -16.71 -20.03 22.88
C SER A 344 -16.28 -18.87 21.97
N ALA A 345 -15.28 -18.09 22.38
CA ALA A 345 -14.66 -17.05 21.54
C ALA A 345 -14.24 -17.64 20.18
N VAL A 346 -14.59 -16.97 19.09
CA VAL A 346 -14.37 -17.46 17.72
C VAL A 346 -12.93 -17.19 17.29
N CYS A 347 -12.39 -16.01 17.63
CA CYS A 347 -11.04 -15.65 17.25
C CYS A 347 -10.31 -15.00 18.41
N ARG A 348 -9.06 -15.43 18.63
CA ARG A 348 -8.13 -14.82 19.56
C ARG A 348 -7.13 -13.98 18.78
N LEU A 349 -7.12 -12.68 19.04
CA LEU A 349 -6.21 -11.73 18.41
C LEU A 349 -4.97 -11.56 19.29
N PHE A 350 -3.79 -11.74 18.69
CA PHE A 350 -2.49 -11.49 19.31
C PHE A 350 -1.98 -10.12 18.87
N LEU A 351 -2.46 -9.10 19.57
CA LEU A 351 -2.08 -7.71 19.37
C LEU A 351 -0.73 -7.38 20.05
N PRO A 352 -0.16 -6.16 19.85
CA PRO A 352 1.11 -5.74 20.46
C PRO A 352 1.19 -6.03 21.96
N ALA A 353 2.42 -6.22 22.46
CA ALA A 353 2.67 -6.82 23.78
C ALA A 353 2.02 -6.07 24.96
N ASP A 354 1.71 -4.80 24.77
CA ASP A 354 1.15 -3.83 25.70
C ASP A 354 -0.37 -3.60 25.53
N THR A 355 -1.05 -4.47 24.79
CA THR A 355 -2.52 -4.46 24.65
C THR A 355 -3.21 -4.95 25.92
N ILE A 356 -4.31 -4.28 26.33
CA ILE A 356 -5.10 -4.63 27.52
C ILE A 356 -6.59 -4.79 27.15
N PRO A 357 -7.23 -5.94 27.36
CA PRO A 357 -6.68 -7.19 27.89
C PRO A 357 -5.82 -7.92 26.86
N LYS A 358 -4.94 -8.81 27.34
CA LYS A 358 -4.18 -9.75 26.51
C LYS A 358 -4.55 -11.18 26.90
N PRO A 359 -4.97 -12.03 25.95
CA PRO A 359 -5.30 -11.75 24.55
C PRO A 359 -6.65 -11.03 24.40
N VAL A 360 -6.93 -10.46 23.21
CA VAL A 360 -8.23 -9.88 22.87
C VAL A 360 -9.08 -10.96 22.18
N ASP A 361 -10.19 -11.34 22.82
CA ASP A 361 -11.08 -12.38 22.33
C ASP A 361 -12.25 -11.76 21.56
N ALA A 362 -12.30 -11.93 20.23
CA ALA A 362 -13.44 -11.50 19.43
C ALA A 362 -14.56 -12.55 19.50
N SER A 363 -15.68 -12.17 20.11
CA SER A 363 -16.82 -13.07 20.28
C SER A 363 -17.61 -13.27 18.98
N GLY A 364 -18.13 -14.48 18.80
CA GLY A 364 -19.04 -14.86 17.72
C GLY A 364 -19.62 -16.25 17.97
N VAL A 365 -20.52 -16.70 17.10
CA VAL A 365 -20.98 -18.10 17.11
C VAL A 365 -20.49 -18.76 15.83
N ASN A 366 -19.41 -19.54 15.93
CA ASN A 366 -18.96 -20.39 14.84
C ASN A 366 -18.81 -21.83 15.34
N LEU A 367 -19.14 -22.79 14.49
CA LEU A 367 -19.02 -24.21 14.78
C LEU A 367 -18.03 -24.79 13.75
N GLN A 368 -16.74 -24.49 13.88
CA GLN A 368 -15.74 -24.92 12.88
C GLN A 368 -14.39 -25.28 13.50
N LEU A 369 -14.09 -26.56 13.70
CA LEU A 369 -12.74 -26.93 14.12
C LEU A 369 -11.76 -26.82 12.94
N SER A 370 -10.88 -25.82 12.95
CA SER A 370 -9.79 -25.70 11.99
C SER A 370 -8.49 -25.28 12.67
N VAL A 371 -7.38 -25.90 12.26
CA VAL A 371 -6.03 -25.48 12.66
C VAL A 371 -5.33 -25.01 11.39
N GLY A 372 -4.99 -23.73 11.34
CA GLY A 372 -4.45 -23.12 10.14
C GLY A 372 -3.66 -21.85 10.42
N ALA A 373 -2.97 -21.38 9.39
CA ALA A 373 -2.38 -20.05 9.38
C ALA A 373 -3.38 -19.08 8.77
N SER A 374 -3.56 -17.93 9.40
CA SER A 374 -4.32 -16.81 8.85
C SER A 374 -3.38 -15.70 8.40
N GLU A 375 -3.70 -15.08 7.27
CA GLU A 375 -3.03 -13.89 6.75
C GLU A 375 -4.08 -12.80 6.54
N MET A 376 -3.77 -11.57 6.91
CA MET A 376 -4.63 -10.43 6.60
C MET A 376 -4.47 -10.08 5.12
N VAL A 377 -5.58 -10.03 4.38
CA VAL A 377 -5.56 -9.83 2.92
C VAL A 377 -6.02 -8.43 2.48
N GLY A 378 -6.54 -7.61 3.39
CA GLY A 378 -6.90 -6.23 3.06
C GLY A 378 -7.40 -5.40 4.26
N GLU A 379 -7.28 -4.07 4.12
CA GLU A 379 -7.82 -3.05 5.02
C GLU A 379 -8.66 -2.07 4.20
N PHE A 380 -9.83 -1.68 4.74
CA PHE A 380 -10.66 -0.63 4.15
C PHE A 380 -11.10 0.34 5.25
N THR A 381 -10.79 1.63 5.10
CA THR A 381 -11.34 2.68 5.95
C THR A 381 -12.75 3.01 5.48
N VAL A 382 -13.70 3.02 6.40
CA VAL A 382 -15.10 3.38 6.10
C VAL A 382 -15.36 4.75 6.68
N GLU A 383 -15.68 5.72 5.83
CA GLU A 383 -16.15 7.02 6.29
C GLU A 383 -17.51 6.86 7.00
N PRO A 384 -17.74 7.58 8.10
CA PRO A 384 -18.89 7.39 8.98
C PRO A 384 -20.26 7.59 8.31
#